data_AF-A0A8J8EF18-F1
#
_entry.id   AF-A0A8J8EF18-F1
#
_cell.length_a   1.000
_cell.length_b   1.000
_cell.length_c   1.000
_cell.angle_alpha   90.00
_cell.angle_beta   90.00
_cell.angle_gamma   90.00
#
_symmetry.space_group_name_H-M   'P 1'
#
loop_
_entity.id
_entity.type
_entity.pdbx_description
1 polymer ?
#
loop_
_entity_poly.entity_id
_entity_poly.type
_entity_poly.pdbx_seq_one_letter_code
_entity_poly.pdbx_strand_id
1 'polypeptide(L)'
;METLKSLRLLVILIVVQALFISPHYTHASDSIDNGPKVYRIVMTIVTTSDWTTISSDGVEFLNSKITVLQGDGSGLRVWHSGNKVGITKSPFNMTLVKANITLIINLTRCEGLTLKIQKGDIGYSYVRIVNINSETPVPVGEFNNSGSIQNDSTNLREFPVSCEKIKQNGPLSLPSGDGIPKMVWAFYYPWYRAEQWDSDPALIDVPLLGKYSSSDPRAIRAHIKLAKAAGIDGFIVSWWGEGTYTDQNLKKILPIAAEEGFKVAIYLESLGGGGKPRPPNELKDMLRYFFRTYGSDERYFHLWGKPVIFVWAAGATPLEVWKEIFEDLREEGYEGVYIANTLNPKYLEVFDGLHTYATINLDLRKVYPRAFIQCKTYPLLEETPKPRIWAATISPGYDDRHIPGREGHFQPRMDGKYYQYTFKAAVDSNPDWLLITTFNEFPENTFIEPSRKYGFKYMLMTANFTAAFKGTKPNITAVLELKERWRLEEFEEKPPVETESRTETKPSTTTQSPTTTTLPPSTTTSTASSHVHETTTSHSTESPGDGGEETSATCGTGVFMLIVPLVRIFTKQRKKEL
;
A
#
# COMPACT_ATOMS: atom_id res chain seq x y z
N MET A 1 -10.52 28.09 -52.99
CA MET A 1 -11.25 27.52 -51.83
C MET A 1 -10.31 27.04 -50.71
N GLU A 2 -9.02 26.88 -50.95
CA GLU A 2 -8.08 26.32 -49.95
C GLU A 2 -7.62 27.30 -48.86
N THR A 3 -7.54 28.60 -49.17
CA THR A 3 -7.16 29.65 -48.20
C THR A 3 -8.01 29.63 -46.92
N LEU A 4 -9.29 29.27 -47.02
CA LEU A 4 -10.20 29.16 -45.87
C LEU A 4 -9.93 27.92 -44.99
N LYS A 5 -9.29 26.87 -45.52
CA LYS A 5 -8.84 25.70 -44.73
C LYS A 5 -7.60 26.05 -43.91
N SER A 6 -6.63 26.74 -44.51
CA SER A 6 -5.40 27.17 -43.83
C SER A 6 -5.70 28.07 -42.61
N LEU A 7 -6.64 29.01 -42.76
CA LEU A 7 -6.99 29.93 -41.69
C LEU A 7 -7.67 29.22 -40.49
N ARG A 8 -8.51 28.21 -40.76
CA ARG A 8 -9.10 27.37 -39.69
C ARG A 8 -8.04 26.55 -38.95
N LEU A 9 -7.04 26.03 -39.65
CA LEU A 9 -5.94 25.28 -39.02
C LEU A 9 -5.12 26.16 -38.07
N LEU A 10 -4.81 27.40 -38.49
CA LEU A 10 -4.05 28.37 -37.69
C LEU A 10 -4.82 28.81 -36.44
N VAL A 11 -6.13 29.09 -36.56
CA VAL A 11 -6.97 29.47 -35.42
C VAL A 11 -7.10 28.32 -34.41
N ILE A 12 -7.22 27.07 -34.87
CA ILE A 12 -7.22 25.90 -33.98
C ILE A 12 -5.88 25.77 -33.24
N LEU A 13 -4.75 26.00 -33.90
CA LEU A 13 -3.42 25.97 -33.26
C LEU A 13 -3.29 27.02 -32.14
N ILE A 14 -3.76 28.25 -32.40
CA ILE A 14 -3.71 29.37 -31.44
C ILE A 14 -4.65 29.11 -30.25
N VAL A 15 -5.87 28.57 -30.48
CA VAL A 15 -6.80 28.21 -29.39
C VAL A 15 -6.25 27.07 -28.54
N VAL A 16 -5.56 26.09 -29.13
CA VAL A 16 -4.87 25.03 -28.37
C VAL A 16 -3.71 25.61 -27.54
N GLN A 17 -2.89 26.52 -28.09
CA GLN A 17 -1.84 27.18 -27.29
C GLN A 17 -2.42 28.03 -26.15
N ALA A 18 -3.51 28.76 -26.39
CA ALA A 18 -4.18 29.57 -25.35
C ALA A 18 -4.77 28.73 -24.22
N LEU A 19 -5.27 27.53 -24.50
CA LEU A 19 -5.79 26.58 -23.50
C LEU A 19 -4.69 25.81 -22.74
N PHE A 20 -3.43 25.90 -23.18
CA PHE A 20 -2.26 25.28 -22.54
C PHE A 20 -1.24 26.31 -22.01
N ILE A 21 -1.68 27.55 -21.73
CA ILE A 21 -0.95 28.45 -20.83
C ILE A 21 -1.00 27.87 -19.41
N SER A 22 -0.13 26.90 -19.17
CA SER A 22 0.18 26.45 -17.81
C SER A 22 0.75 27.65 -17.05
N PRO A 23 0.30 27.92 -15.81
CA PRO A 23 0.96 28.94 -14.99
C PRO A 23 2.44 28.54 -14.87
N HIS A 24 3.34 29.43 -15.30
CA HIS A 24 4.76 29.22 -15.06
C HIS A 24 4.98 29.22 -13.55
N TYR A 25 5.20 28.04 -12.98
CA TYR A 25 5.69 27.87 -11.62
C TYR A 25 7.15 28.35 -11.58
N THR A 26 7.33 29.67 -11.60
CA THR A 26 8.55 30.30 -11.16
C THR A 26 8.75 29.92 -9.70
N HIS A 27 9.78 29.11 -9.42
CA HIS A 27 10.29 28.94 -8.07
C HIS A 27 10.88 30.28 -7.61
N ALA A 28 10.03 31.14 -7.05
CA ALA A 28 10.47 32.33 -6.33
C ALA A 28 11.27 31.86 -5.11
N SER A 29 12.60 32.03 -5.16
CA SER A 29 13.53 31.55 -4.14
C SER A 29 13.61 32.48 -2.92
N ASP A 30 12.44 32.92 -2.43
CA ASP A 30 12.30 33.64 -1.17
C ASP A 30 12.23 32.63 -0.03
N SER A 31 13.41 32.17 0.41
CA SER A 31 13.55 31.10 1.41
C SER A 31 13.23 31.58 2.84
N ILE A 32 11.96 31.88 3.10
CA ILE A 32 11.40 31.81 4.45
C ILE A 32 11.47 30.34 4.87
N ASP A 33 12.12 30.05 6.01
CA ASP A 33 12.13 28.70 6.60
C ASP A 33 10.73 28.34 7.14
N ASN A 34 9.92 27.84 6.21
CA ASN A 34 8.59 27.26 6.40
C ASN A 34 8.66 25.74 6.61
N GLY A 35 9.84 25.19 6.92
CA GLY A 35 9.97 23.78 7.28
C GLY A 35 9.20 23.46 8.58
N PRO A 36 8.64 22.25 8.73
CA PRO A 36 7.98 21.83 9.96
C PRO A 36 8.99 21.81 11.11
N LYS A 37 8.70 22.56 12.19
CA LYS A 37 9.65 22.82 13.27
C LYS A 37 9.52 21.73 14.31
N VAL A 38 10.41 20.74 14.20
CA VAL A 38 10.32 19.47 14.92
C VAL A 38 11.30 19.35 16.07
N TYR A 39 10.88 18.68 17.14
CA TYR A 39 11.61 18.52 18.39
C TYR A 39 11.41 17.10 18.92
N ARG A 40 12.39 16.57 19.68
CA ARG A 40 12.34 15.25 20.32
C ARG A 40 12.13 15.40 21.82
N ILE A 41 11.05 14.81 22.34
CA ILE A 41 10.76 14.78 23.78
C ILE A 41 10.63 13.34 24.28
N VAL A 42 10.90 13.11 25.57
CA VAL A 42 10.42 11.94 26.30
C VAL A 42 9.27 12.36 27.19
N MET A 43 8.15 11.66 27.05
CA MET A 43 7.02 11.71 27.97
C MET A 43 7.04 10.44 28.83
N THR A 44 7.43 10.55 30.09
CA THR A 44 7.30 9.46 31.07
C THR A 44 5.92 9.55 31.70
N ILE A 45 5.13 8.47 31.57
CA ILE A 45 3.82 8.32 32.19
C ILE A 45 3.97 7.31 33.34
N VAL A 46 3.49 7.66 34.53
CA VAL A 46 3.35 6.78 35.69
C VAL A 46 1.87 6.79 36.10
N THR A 47 1.20 5.64 36.05
CA THR A 47 -0.24 5.59 36.33
C THR A 47 -0.63 4.34 37.13
N THR A 48 -1.47 4.55 38.15
CA THR A 48 -2.27 3.50 38.79
C THR A 48 -3.71 3.50 38.29
N SER A 49 -4.17 4.56 37.63
CA SER A 49 -5.48 4.56 36.97
C SER A 49 -5.56 3.45 35.91
N ASP A 50 -6.74 2.89 35.69
CA ASP A 50 -6.95 1.79 34.73
C ASP A 50 -6.81 2.27 33.27
N TRP A 51 -7.09 3.55 33.01
CA TRP A 51 -6.71 4.20 31.76
C TRP A 51 -6.19 5.64 31.96
N THR A 52 -5.41 6.12 30.99
CA THR A 52 -4.82 7.46 30.97
C THR A 52 -4.64 7.90 29.52
N THR A 53 -5.07 9.10 29.17
CA THR A 53 -4.93 9.70 27.83
C THR A 53 -4.34 11.10 27.94
N ILE A 54 -3.40 11.42 27.06
CA ILE A 54 -2.67 12.68 27.02
C ILE A 54 -2.72 13.27 25.61
N SER A 55 -2.98 14.58 25.50
CA SER A 55 -3.07 15.31 24.22
C SER A 55 -2.73 16.79 24.38
N SER A 56 -2.59 17.52 23.26
CA SER A 56 -2.40 18.97 23.24
C SER A 56 -3.07 19.60 22.01
N ASP A 57 -3.40 20.88 22.10
CA ASP A 57 -3.96 21.69 20.99
C ASP A 57 -2.88 22.47 20.22
N GLY A 58 -1.64 22.56 20.75
CA GLY A 58 -0.52 23.32 20.16
C GLY A 58 0.73 22.48 19.82
N VAL A 59 0.67 21.17 20.10
CA VAL A 59 1.67 20.18 19.68
C VAL A 59 0.99 19.18 18.77
N GLU A 60 1.62 18.86 17.63
CA GLU A 60 1.28 17.71 16.81
C GLU A 60 2.29 16.58 17.08
N PHE A 61 1.80 15.42 17.52
CA PHE A 61 2.58 14.20 17.64
C PHE A 61 2.72 13.55 16.27
N LEU A 62 3.96 13.39 15.80
CA LEU A 62 4.26 12.81 14.48
C LEU A 62 4.59 11.34 14.60
N ASN A 63 5.60 11.00 15.41
CA ASN A 63 6.17 9.67 15.55
C ASN A 63 6.46 9.34 17.02
N SER A 64 6.51 8.04 17.35
CA SER A 64 6.72 7.56 18.72
C SER A 64 7.56 6.28 18.79
N LYS A 65 8.54 6.22 19.69
CA LYS A 65 9.15 4.98 20.21
C LYS A 65 8.66 4.78 21.65
N ILE A 66 8.08 3.61 21.95
CA ILE A 66 7.44 3.31 23.24
C ILE A 66 8.29 2.29 24.00
N THR A 67 8.42 2.45 25.31
CA THR A 67 9.11 1.49 26.19
C THR A 67 8.39 1.39 27.53
N VAL A 68 7.86 0.21 27.84
CA VAL A 68 7.34 -0.09 29.19
C VAL A 68 8.55 -0.32 30.11
N LEU A 69 8.58 0.39 31.23
CA LEU A 69 9.66 0.32 32.23
C LEU A 69 9.25 -0.43 33.50
N GLN A 70 7.95 -0.48 33.79
CA GLN A 70 7.37 -1.21 34.92
C GLN A 70 5.89 -1.47 34.64
N GLY A 71 5.38 -2.59 35.13
CA GLY A 71 3.97 -2.95 35.08
C GLY A 71 3.64 -3.80 33.87
N ASP A 72 3.21 -5.02 34.15
CA ASP A 72 2.54 -5.94 33.24
C ASP A 72 1.04 -6.02 33.59
N GLY A 73 0.31 -6.94 32.95
CA GLY A 73 -1.07 -7.28 33.34
C GLY A 73 -2.07 -7.36 32.19
N SER A 74 -3.26 -7.85 32.52
CA SER A 74 -4.35 -8.05 31.56
C SER A 74 -4.80 -6.73 30.92
N GLY A 75 -4.98 -6.77 29.59
CA GLY A 75 -5.43 -5.62 28.80
C GLY A 75 -4.43 -4.47 28.68
N LEU A 76 -3.18 -4.62 29.15
CA LEU A 76 -2.19 -3.55 29.10
C LEU A 76 -1.83 -3.17 27.66
N ARG A 77 -2.06 -1.90 27.30
CA ARG A 77 -1.63 -1.29 26.03
C ARG A 77 -1.09 0.11 26.31
N VAL A 78 0.17 0.35 25.97
CA VAL A 78 0.74 1.71 25.88
C VAL A 78 0.75 2.10 24.41
N TRP A 79 0.25 3.29 24.08
CA TRP A 79 -0.08 3.63 22.70
C TRP A 79 0.13 5.10 22.33
N HIS A 80 0.32 5.30 21.04
CA HIS A 80 0.25 6.57 20.31
C HIS A 80 -0.72 6.37 19.14
N SER A 81 -1.63 7.33 18.93
CA SER A 81 -2.61 7.37 17.84
C SER A 81 -3.07 8.81 17.56
N GLY A 82 -3.03 9.24 16.29
CA GLY A 82 -3.44 10.59 15.89
C GLY A 82 -2.60 11.68 16.57
N ASN A 83 -3.24 12.48 17.43
CA ASN A 83 -2.57 13.47 18.29
C ASN A 83 -2.74 13.16 19.79
N LYS A 84 -2.76 11.86 20.13
CA LYS A 84 -2.96 11.36 21.50
C LYS A 84 -1.97 10.25 21.83
N VAL A 85 -1.50 10.22 23.07
CA VAL A 85 -0.78 9.09 23.66
C VAL A 85 -1.48 8.63 24.94
N GLY A 86 -1.26 7.38 25.35
CA GLY A 86 -1.93 6.87 26.54
C GLY A 86 -1.49 5.50 27.01
N ILE A 87 -2.08 5.11 28.14
CA ILE A 87 -1.99 3.79 28.76
C ILE A 87 -3.41 3.31 29.00
N THR A 88 -3.67 2.04 28.75
CA THR A 88 -4.96 1.39 29.01
C THR A 88 -4.68 0.00 29.59
N LYS A 89 -5.48 -0.43 30.56
CA LYS A 89 -5.49 -1.77 31.17
C LYS A 89 -6.93 -2.31 31.15
N SER A 90 -7.15 -3.54 31.63
CA SER A 90 -8.50 -3.99 32.02
C SER A 90 -9.15 -3.01 33.02
N PRO A 91 -10.49 -2.83 32.98
CA PRO A 91 -11.20 -1.96 33.93
C PRO A 91 -10.87 -2.29 35.39
N PHE A 92 -10.78 -1.26 36.23
CA PHE A 92 -10.42 -1.34 37.65
C PHE A 92 -9.00 -1.88 37.97
N ASN A 93 -8.17 -2.20 36.98
CA ASN A 93 -6.81 -2.69 37.21
C ASN A 93 -5.90 -1.56 37.75
N MET A 94 -5.65 -1.55 39.06
CA MET A 94 -4.82 -0.55 39.73
C MET A 94 -3.31 -0.78 39.68
N THR A 95 -2.81 -1.81 38.98
CA THR A 95 -1.37 -2.10 38.87
C THR A 95 -0.61 -0.88 38.35
N LEU A 96 0.50 -0.56 39.01
CA LEU A 96 1.36 0.56 38.67
C LEU A 96 2.07 0.29 37.34
N VAL A 97 1.77 1.10 36.33
CA VAL A 97 2.48 1.08 35.04
C VAL A 97 3.33 2.33 34.92
N LYS A 98 4.59 2.15 34.50
CA LYS A 98 5.51 3.21 34.11
C LYS A 98 5.97 2.96 32.68
N ALA A 99 5.79 3.94 31.80
CA ALA A 99 6.27 3.85 30.42
C ALA A 99 6.90 5.17 29.96
N ASN A 100 7.94 5.07 29.14
CA ASN A 100 8.46 6.17 28.36
C ASN A 100 7.84 6.14 26.97
N ILE A 101 7.42 7.30 26.48
CA ILE A 101 7.05 7.52 25.09
C ILE A 101 7.97 8.62 24.57
N THR A 102 8.98 8.22 23.79
CA THR A 102 9.83 9.16 23.05
C THR A 102 9.06 9.61 21.82
N LEU A 103 8.79 10.90 21.70
CA LEU A 103 8.00 11.50 20.63
C LEU A 103 8.86 12.41 19.77
N ILE A 104 8.64 12.35 18.45
CA ILE A 104 8.93 13.49 17.57
C ILE A 104 7.64 14.30 17.44
N ILE A 105 7.76 15.59 17.73
CA ILE A 105 6.65 16.52 17.78
C ILE A 105 6.90 17.71 16.85
N ASN A 106 5.84 18.25 16.27
CA ASN A 106 5.80 19.49 15.52
C ASN A 106 5.06 20.55 16.36
N LEU A 107 5.65 21.73 16.57
CA LEU A 107 5.02 22.81 17.34
C LEU A 107 4.13 23.68 16.44
N THR A 108 2.81 23.53 16.59
CA THR A 108 1.82 24.28 15.80
C THR A 108 1.39 25.58 16.49
N ARG A 109 1.46 25.66 17.83
CA ARG A 109 1.17 26.88 18.61
C ARG A 109 1.95 26.91 19.93
N CYS A 110 2.67 28.00 20.21
CA CYS A 110 3.30 28.20 21.52
C CYS A 110 2.43 28.98 22.52
N GLU A 111 1.59 29.90 22.04
CA GLU A 111 0.74 30.71 22.90
C GLU A 111 -0.37 29.85 23.53
N GLY A 112 -0.55 29.96 24.85
CA GLY A 112 -1.50 29.13 25.60
C GLY A 112 -1.29 27.63 25.38
N LEU A 113 -0.03 27.17 25.38
CA LEU A 113 0.30 25.77 25.19
C LEU A 113 -0.04 24.94 26.44
N THR A 114 -1.10 24.13 26.36
CA THR A 114 -1.51 23.21 27.43
C THR A 114 -1.30 21.74 27.04
N LEU A 115 -1.05 20.92 28.06
CA LEU A 115 -1.16 19.47 28.03
C LEU A 115 -2.46 19.07 28.72
N LYS A 116 -3.30 18.28 28.05
CA LYS A 116 -4.57 17.77 28.56
C LYS A 116 -4.37 16.33 29.01
N ILE A 117 -4.57 16.06 30.30
CA ILE A 117 -4.47 14.71 30.89
C ILE A 117 -5.87 14.27 31.35
N GLN A 118 -6.35 13.16 30.80
CA GLN A 118 -7.58 12.48 31.20
C GLN A 118 -7.25 11.11 31.80
N LYS A 119 -8.03 10.64 32.77
CA LYS A 119 -7.86 9.33 33.42
C LYS A 119 -9.19 8.77 33.96
N GLY A 120 -9.20 7.49 34.30
CA GLY A 120 -10.30 6.86 35.04
C GLY A 120 -10.44 7.42 36.46
N ASP A 121 -11.61 7.18 37.07
CA ASP A 121 -11.96 7.76 38.38
C ASP A 121 -11.03 7.29 39.51
N ILE A 122 -10.50 6.06 39.39
CA ILE A 122 -9.55 5.47 40.35
C ILE A 122 -8.10 5.86 40.07
N GLY A 123 -7.27 5.76 41.11
CA GLY A 123 -5.83 5.96 41.01
C GLY A 123 -5.41 7.38 40.59
N TYR A 124 -4.15 7.51 40.21
CA TYR A 124 -3.55 8.75 39.73
C TYR A 124 -2.80 8.52 38.40
N SER A 125 -2.49 9.62 37.73
CA SER A 125 -1.68 9.66 36.51
C SER A 125 -0.70 10.82 36.57
N TYR A 126 0.58 10.52 36.81
CA TYR A 126 1.68 11.46 36.79
C TYR A 126 2.37 11.43 35.42
N VAL A 127 2.75 12.61 34.91
CA VAL A 127 3.37 12.78 33.60
C VAL A 127 4.55 13.74 33.72
N ARG A 128 5.71 13.31 33.22
CA ARG A 128 6.94 14.09 33.15
C ARG A 128 7.35 14.26 31.69
N ILE A 129 7.61 15.50 31.27
CA ILE A 129 8.09 15.82 29.92
C ILE A 129 9.51 16.37 29.99
N VAL A 130 10.40 15.81 29.18
CA VAL A 130 11.81 16.22 29.03
C VAL A 130 12.12 16.37 27.54
N ASN A 131 12.72 17.49 27.14
CA ASN A 131 13.28 17.69 25.80
C ASN A 131 14.66 17.01 25.74
N ILE A 132 14.87 16.21 24.68
CA ILE A 132 16.08 15.42 24.43
C ILE A 132 16.64 15.63 23.01
N ASN A 133 16.57 16.87 22.51
CA ASN A 133 17.28 17.27 21.29
C ASN A 133 18.81 17.16 21.44
N SER A 134 19.32 17.24 22.67
CA SER A 134 20.74 17.23 23.03
C SER A 134 21.05 16.22 24.14
N GLU A 135 22.33 15.84 24.25
CA GLU A 135 22.83 14.93 25.30
C GLU A 135 22.50 15.40 26.73
N THR A 136 22.51 16.73 26.95
CA THR A 136 21.96 17.34 28.18
C THR A 136 20.44 17.49 28.03
N PRO A 137 19.61 16.78 28.83
CA PRO A 137 18.16 16.87 28.73
C PRO A 137 17.59 18.11 29.41
N VAL A 138 16.52 18.68 28.88
CA VAL A 138 15.86 19.89 29.41
C VAL A 138 14.50 19.52 30.02
N PRO A 139 14.32 19.57 31.36
CA PRO A 139 13.04 19.26 32.00
C PRO A 139 11.96 20.30 31.68
N VAL A 140 10.96 19.92 30.88
CA VAL A 140 9.91 20.82 30.37
C VAL A 140 8.86 21.08 31.46
N GLY A 141 8.34 20.00 32.07
CA GLY A 141 7.32 20.09 33.12
C GLY A 141 6.97 18.72 33.72
N GLU A 142 6.38 18.76 34.92
CA GLU A 142 5.94 17.58 35.68
C GLU A 142 4.54 17.84 36.24
N PHE A 143 3.63 16.91 36.02
CA PHE A 143 2.20 17.11 36.19
C PHE A 143 1.57 15.89 36.87
N ASN A 144 0.67 16.10 37.84
CA ASN A 144 -0.02 15.00 38.52
C ASN A 144 -1.54 15.18 38.42
N ASN A 145 -2.22 14.20 37.84
CA ASN A 145 -3.67 14.10 37.87
C ASN A 145 -4.09 13.05 38.90
N SER A 146 -4.48 13.51 40.09
CA SER A 146 -4.92 12.67 41.22
C SER A 146 -6.33 13.04 41.70
N GLY A 147 -6.97 12.12 42.43
CA GLY A 147 -8.36 12.27 42.87
C GLY A 147 -9.35 12.14 41.71
N SER A 148 -10.58 12.60 41.93
CA SER A 148 -11.66 12.56 40.95
C SER A 148 -12.31 13.95 40.80
N ILE A 149 -12.90 14.26 39.65
CA ILE A 149 -13.62 15.51 39.39
C ILE A 149 -15.12 15.24 39.42
N GLN A 150 -15.87 15.98 40.25
CA GLN A 150 -17.31 15.78 40.37
C GLN A 150 -17.99 16.06 39.02
N ASN A 151 -18.77 15.09 38.54
CA ASN A 151 -19.48 15.11 37.25
C ASN A 151 -18.58 15.05 35.98
N ASP A 152 -17.29 14.71 36.09
CA ASP A 152 -16.41 14.40 34.94
C ASP A 152 -15.65 13.09 35.14
N SER A 153 -16.19 12.00 34.59
CA SER A 153 -15.57 10.66 34.60
C SER A 153 -14.33 10.52 33.71
N THR A 154 -13.94 11.58 32.99
CA THR A 154 -12.65 11.64 32.29
C THR A 154 -11.57 12.34 33.12
N ASN A 155 -11.96 12.96 34.24
CA ASN A 155 -11.09 13.63 35.19
C ASN A 155 -10.10 14.60 34.52
N LEU A 156 -10.57 15.36 33.53
CA LEU A 156 -9.74 16.20 32.68
C LEU A 156 -9.05 17.29 33.49
N ARG A 157 -7.70 17.33 33.40
CA ARG A 157 -6.89 18.45 33.88
C ARG A 157 -6.02 18.98 32.77
N GLU A 158 -5.97 20.30 32.63
CA GLU A 158 -5.05 21.00 31.75
C GLU A 158 -3.87 21.56 32.54
N PHE A 159 -2.67 21.44 31.97
CA PHE A 159 -1.44 21.93 32.58
C PHE A 159 -0.65 22.78 31.58
N PRO A 160 -0.12 23.95 31.97
CA PRO A 160 0.68 24.79 31.07
C PRO A 160 2.04 24.16 30.79
N VAL A 161 2.51 24.27 29.54
CA VAL A 161 3.79 23.69 29.09
C VAL A 161 4.68 24.80 28.53
N SER A 162 5.93 24.86 28.98
CA SER A 162 6.88 25.88 28.51
C SER A 162 7.35 25.60 27.09
N CYS A 163 6.89 26.40 26.11
CA CYS A 163 7.30 26.26 24.72
C CYS A 163 8.81 26.48 24.54
N GLU A 164 9.41 27.44 25.26
CA GLU A 164 10.85 27.74 25.16
C GLU A 164 11.72 26.57 25.62
N LYS A 165 11.29 25.82 26.65
CA LYS A 165 11.98 24.58 27.07
C LYS A 165 11.85 23.44 26.06
N ILE A 166 10.79 23.40 25.26
CA ILE A 166 10.67 22.45 24.12
C ILE A 166 11.56 22.90 22.96
N LYS A 167 11.64 24.21 22.69
CA LYS A 167 12.45 24.76 21.60
C LYS A 167 13.96 24.61 21.82
N GLN A 168 14.40 24.56 23.08
CA GLN A 168 15.83 24.55 23.41
C GLN A 168 16.59 23.47 22.62
N ASN A 169 17.73 23.88 22.04
CA ASN A 169 18.60 23.05 21.21
C ASN A 169 17.88 22.45 19.96
N GLY A 170 16.90 23.17 19.40
CA GLY A 170 16.20 22.82 18.16
C GLY A 170 15.73 24.05 17.36
N PRO A 171 14.93 23.88 16.29
CA PRO A 171 14.38 22.61 15.80
C PRO A 171 15.45 21.64 15.30
N LEU A 172 15.13 20.35 15.28
CA LEU A 172 15.99 19.31 14.74
C LEU A 172 16.02 19.37 13.21
N SER A 173 17.21 19.27 12.63
CA SER A 173 17.39 19.04 11.21
C SER A 173 16.78 17.69 10.82
N LEU A 174 16.07 17.64 9.68
CA LEU A 174 15.63 16.37 9.10
C LEU A 174 16.85 15.66 8.47
N PRO A 175 16.92 14.31 8.51
CA PRO A 175 17.89 13.55 7.72
C PRO A 175 17.73 13.88 6.23
N SER A 176 18.86 13.98 5.51
CA SER A 176 18.81 14.22 4.07
C SER A 176 18.23 13.03 3.30
N GLY A 177 17.64 13.31 2.14
CA GLY A 177 17.14 12.30 1.21
C GLY A 177 18.22 11.75 0.27
N ASP A 178 19.49 11.96 0.60
CA ASP A 178 20.60 11.69 -0.32
C ASP A 178 20.68 10.21 -0.70
N GLY A 179 20.89 9.94 -1.98
CA GLY A 179 20.86 8.58 -2.52
C GLY A 179 19.48 7.99 -2.77
N ILE A 180 18.37 8.71 -2.50
CA ILE A 180 17.03 8.33 -3.00
C ILE A 180 16.81 8.96 -4.38
N PRO A 181 16.74 8.19 -5.48
CA PRO A 181 16.48 8.75 -6.81
C PRO A 181 15.01 9.19 -6.94
N LYS A 182 14.74 10.26 -7.68
CA LYS A 182 13.38 10.82 -7.86
C LYS A 182 12.58 10.07 -8.94
N MET A 183 12.06 8.91 -8.57
CA MET A 183 11.40 7.95 -9.47
C MET A 183 9.90 8.18 -9.65
N VAL A 184 9.39 7.85 -10.84
CA VAL A 184 7.97 7.63 -11.11
C VAL A 184 7.74 6.14 -11.39
N TRP A 185 6.74 5.58 -10.71
CA TRP A 185 6.32 4.19 -10.85
C TRP A 185 4.84 4.08 -11.23
N ALA A 186 4.45 2.99 -11.87
CA ALA A 186 3.03 2.62 -12.03
C ALA A 186 2.78 1.18 -11.59
N PHE A 187 1.66 0.94 -10.91
CA PHE A 187 1.21 -0.42 -10.57
C PHE A 187 0.78 -1.14 -11.86
N TYR A 188 1.31 -2.35 -12.08
CA TYR A 188 1.16 -3.11 -13.31
C TYR A 188 0.65 -4.51 -13.02
N TYR A 189 -0.33 -4.95 -13.80
CA TYR A 189 -1.10 -6.16 -13.54
C TYR A 189 -0.88 -7.17 -14.67
N PRO A 190 -0.01 -8.19 -14.47
CA PRO A 190 0.43 -9.12 -15.50
C PRO A 190 -0.48 -10.35 -15.59
N TRP A 191 -1.79 -10.21 -15.34
CA TRP A 191 -2.71 -11.34 -15.17
C TRP A 191 -3.68 -11.59 -16.33
N TYR A 192 -3.78 -10.68 -17.30
CA TYR A 192 -4.76 -10.77 -18.40
C TYR A 192 -4.48 -11.94 -19.35
N ARG A 193 -5.56 -12.60 -19.76
CA ARG A 193 -5.64 -13.60 -20.83
C ARG A 193 -6.52 -13.07 -21.96
N ALA A 194 -6.31 -13.50 -23.20
CA ALA A 194 -6.97 -12.90 -24.36
C ALA A 194 -8.49 -13.15 -24.35
N GLU A 195 -8.90 -14.30 -23.81
CA GLU A 195 -10.26 -14.81 -23.78
C GLU A 195 -11.12 -14.08 -22.73
N GLN A 196 -10.50 -13.59 -21.65
CA GLN A 196 -11.25 -13.02 -20.53
C GLN A 196 -11.88 -11.65 -20.86
N TRP A 197 -11.33 -10.94 -21.86
CA TRP A 197 -11.80 -9.62 -22.31
C TRP A 197 -13.22 -9.62 -22.90
N ASP A 198 -13.77 -10.79 -23.26
CA ASP A 198 -15.17 -10.94 -23.71
C ASP A 198 -16.07 -11.59 -22.63
N SER A 199 -15.51 -12.23 -21.60
CA SER A 199 -16.27 -13.01 -20.61
C SER A 199 -16.39 -12.35 -19.22
N ASP A 200 -15.46 -11.47 -18.85
CA ASP A 200 -15.42 -10.85 -17.52
C ASP A 200 -16.26 -9.55 -17.49
N PRO A 201 -17.38 -9.49 -16.73
CA PRO A 201 -18.25 -8.31 -16.67
C PRO A 201 -17.58 -7.08 -16.04
N ALA A 202 -16.43 -7.22 -15.38
CA ALA A 202 -15.67 -6.09 -14.85
C ALA A 202 -14.89 -5.33 -15.95
N LEU A 203 -14.63 -5.96 -17.11
CA LEU A 203 -13.80 -5.39 -18.18
C LEU A 203 -14.62 -4.49 -19.13
N ILE A 204 -15.22 -3.45 -18.55
CA ILE A 204 -16.15 -2.51 -19.22
C ILE A 204 -15.53 -1.55 -20.25
N ASP A 205 -14.25 -1.73 -20.59
CA ASP A 205 -13.51 -0.95 -21.58
C ASP A 205 -12.35 -1.78 -22.12
N VAL A 206 -11.92 -1.52 -23.36
CA VAL A 206 -10.97 -2.38 -24.10
C VAL A 206 -9.69 -1.58 -24.43
N PRO A 207 -8.49 -2.14 -24.22
CA PRO A 207 -7.23 -1.53 -24.66
C PRO A 207 -7.21 -1.20 -26.16
N LEU A 208 -6.53 -0.11 -26.53
CA LEU A 208 -6.21 0.17 -27.93
C LEU A 208 -5.12 -0.75 -28.49
N LEU A 209 -4.38 -1.44 -27.61
CA LEU A 209 -3.45 -2.51 -27.97
C LEU A 209 -4.18 -3.85 -28.29
N GLY A 210 -5.51 -3.88 -28.18
CA GLY A 210 -6.33 -5.08 -28.37
C GLY A 210 -6.44 -5.95 -27.12
N LYS A 211 -7.12 -7.10 -27.26
CA LYS A 211 -7.40 -8.07 -26.19
C LYS A 211 -6.15 -8.91 -25.85
N TYR A 212 -5.12 -8.28 -25.31
CA TYR A 212 -3.83 -8.94 -25.10
C TYR A 212 -3.85 -10.02 -24.02
N SER A 213 -2.97 -11.00 -24.14
CA SER A 213 -2.46 -11.75 -22.98
C SER A 213 -1.28 -11.00 -22.38
N SER A 214 -1.25 -10.85 -21.05
CA SER A 214 -0.11 -10.31 -20.30
C SER A 214 1.17 -11.14 -20.43
N SER A 215 1.07 -12.32 -21.03
CA SER A 215 2.19 -13.23 -21.27
C SER A 215 2.82 -13.12 -22.67
N ASP A 216 2.28 -12.22 -23.53
CA ASP A 216 2.82 -11.90 -24.86
C ASP A 216 3.99 -10.89 -24.75
N PRO A 217 5.22 -11.23 -25.19
CA PRO A 217 6.37 -10.32 -25.21
C PRO A 217 6.13 -9.01 -25.97
N ARG A 218 5.25 -8.99 -26.99
CA ARG A 218 4.90 -7.80 -27.76
C ARG A 218 4.11 -6.82 -26.92
N ALA A 219 3.11 -7.31 -26.18
CA ALA A 219 2.30 -6.49 -25.28
C ALA A 219 3.15 -5.91 -24.14
N ILE A 220 3.95 -6.76 -23.48
CA ILE A 220 4.90 -6.33 -22.44
C ILE A 220 5.81 -5.20 -22.95
N ARG A 221 6.42 -5.35 -24.14
CA ARG A 221 7.31 -4.34 -24.72
C ARG A 221 6.57 -3.06 -25.14
N ALA A 222 5.34 -3.17 -25.65
CA ALA A 222 4.50 -2.02 -25.99
C ALA A 222 4.13 -1.19 -24.74
N HIS A 223 3.74 -1.86 -23.64
CA HIS A 223 3.48 -1.22 -22.35
C HIS A 223 4.71 -0.48 -21.82
N ILE A 224 5.88 -1.13 -21.82
CA ILE A 224 7.14 -0.55 -21.35
C ILE A 224 7.54 0.67 -22.20
N LYS A 225 7.44 0.59 -23.54
CA LYS A 225 7.74 1.72 -24.44
C LYS A 225 6.81 2.91 -24.19
N LEU A 226 5.53 2.66 -23.96
CA LEU A 226 4.56 3.70 -23.68
C LEU A 226 4.76 4.33 -22.30
N ALA A 227 5.04 3.52 -21.27
CA ALA A 227 5.35 4.01 -19.93
C ALA A 227 6.61 4.91 -19.94
N LYS A 228 7.68 4.47 -20.62
CA LYS A 228 8.90 5.28 -20.84
C LYS A 228 8.60 6.59 -21.58
N ALA A 229 7.79 6.56 -22.64
CA ALA A 229 7.42 7.76 -23.39
C ALA A 229 6.64 8.76 -22.52
N ALA A 230 5.82 8.26 -21.59
CA ALA A 230 5.14 9.06 -20.56
C ALA A 230 6.01 9.40 -19.33
N GLY A 231 7.31 9.13 -19.36
CA GLY A 231 8.27 9.50 -18.31
C GLY A 231 8.18 8.69 -17.02
N ILE A 232 7.52 7.52 -17.04
CA ILE A 232 7.56 6.52 -15.96
C ILE A 232 8.91 5.79 -16.04
N ASP A 233 9.54 5.52 -14.89
CA ASP A 233 10.85 4.85 -14.83
C ASP A 233 10.72 3.32 -14.68
N GLY A 234 9.63 2.85 -14.07
CA GLY A 234 9.41 1.43 -13.85
C GLY A 234 7.99 1.02 -13.50
N PHE A 235 7.76 -0.29 -13.49
CA PHE A 235 6.52 -0.91 -13.03
C PHE A 235 6.68 -1.57 -11.65
N ILE A 236 5.62 -1.48 -10.86
CA ILE A 236 5.42 -2.25 -9.63
C ILE A 236 4.45 -3.38 -9.99
N VAL A 237 5.00 -4.58 -10.21
CA VAL A 237 4.32 -5.70 -10.84
C VAL A 237 3.61 -6.55 -9.78
N SER A 238 2.28 -6.65 -9.84
CA SER A 238 1.47 -7.55 -8.98
C SER A 238 2.02 -8.97 -9.04
N TRP A 239 2.39 -9.54 -7.89
CA TRP A 239 3.09 -10.82 -7.79
C TRP A 239 2.51 -11.69 -6.67
N TRP A 240 2.08 -12.91 -7.03
CA TRP A 240 1.24 -13.79 -6.20
C TRP A 240 1.99 -15.00 -5.62
N GLY A 241 3.31 -15.07 -5.74
CA GLY A 241 4.14 -16.17 -5.23
C GLY A 241 4.67 -17.12 -6.31
N GLU A 242 5.50 -18.08 -5.89
CA GLU A 242 6.16 -19.08 -6.74
C GLU A 242 5.19 -19.78 -7.71
N GLY A 243 5.58 -19.90 -8.98
CA GLY A 243 4.87 -20.72 -9.97
C GLY A 243 3.53 -20.15 -10.48
N THR A 244 3.01 -19.10 -9.85
CA THR A 244 1.77 -18.42 -10.27
C THR A 244 1.91 -17.77 -11.67
N TYR A 245 0.78 -17.47 -12.31
CA TYR A 245 0.81 -16.85 -13.66
C TYR A 245 1.50 -15.46 -13.66
N THR A 246 1.41 -14.71 -12.56
CA THR A 246 2.09 -13.42 -12.41
C THR A 246 3.60 -13.59 -12.24
N ASP A 247 4.05 -14.64 -11.54
CA ASP A 247 5.46 -15.04 -11.44
C ASP A 247 6.03 -15.54 -12.78
N GLN A 248 5.28 -16.36 -13.52
CA GLN A 248 5.63 -16.79 -14.88
C GLN A 248 5.77 -15.60 -15.84
N ASN A 249 4.96 -14.56 -15.67
CA ASN A 249 5.04 -13.35 -16.48
C ASN A 249 6.14 -12.39 -16.00
N LEU A 250 6.44 -12.31 -14.69
CA LEU A 250 7.59 -11.56 -14.17
C LEU A 250 8.91 -12.03 -14.81
N LYS A 251 9.09 -13.34 -14.96
CA LYS A 251 10.23 -13.96 -15.67
C LYS A 251 10.36 -13.53 -17.14
N LYS A 252 9.27 -13.11 -17.79
CA LYS A 252 9.27 -12.50 -19.13
C LYS A 252 9.47 -10.98 -19.10
N ILE A 253 8.91 -10.31 -18.10
CA ILE A 253 8.96 -8.85 -17.95
C ILE A 253 10.39 -8.37 -17.66
N LEU A 254 11.13 -9.04 -16.78
CA LEU A 254 12.49 -8.63 -16.38
C LEU A 254 13.48 -8.49 -17.56
N PRO A 255 13.68 -9.48 -18.46
CA PRO A 255 14.58 -9.31 -19.60
C PRO A 255 14.10 -8.22 -20.58
N ILE A 256 12.79 -8.15 -20.87
CA ILE A 256 12.24 -7.13 -21.79
C ILE A 256 12.40 -5.72 -21.20
N ALA A 257 12.23 -5.55 -19.88
CA ALA A 257 12.47 -4.29 -19.20
C ALA A 257 13.96 -3.91 -19.22
N ALA A 258 14.87 -4.87 -19.00
CA ALA A 258 16.31 -4.62 -19.06
C ALA A 258 16.77 -4.20 -20.46
N GLU A 259 16.33 -4.87 -21.53
CA GLU A 259 16.59 -4.47 -22.93
C GLU A 259 16.10 -3.04 -23.23
N GLU A 260 14.96 -2.66 -22.67
CA GLU A 260 14.39 -1.33 -22.81
C GLU A 260 14.93 -0.33 -21.75
N GLY A 261 15.88 -0.71 -20.89
CA GLY A 261 16.43 0.16 -19.84
C GLY A 261 15.42 0.63 -18.78
N PHE A 262 14.32 -0.10 -18.61
CA PHE A 262 13.20 0.19 -17.71
C PHE A 262 13.33 -0.57 -16.38
N LYS A 263 12.73 -0.06 -15.30
CA LYS A 263 12.86 -0.65 -13.96
C LYS A 263 11.65 -1.52 -13.58
N VAL A 264 11.90 -2.52 -12.74
CA VAL A 264 10.89 -3.46 -12.25
C VAL A 264 11.08 -3.67 -10.75
N ALA A 265 10.00 -3.52 -10.00
CA ALA A 265 9.85 -4.01 -8.64
C ALA A 265 8.58 -4.87 -8.56
N ILE A 266 8.47 -5.78 -7.58
CA ILE A 266 7.22 -6.49 -7.30
C ILE A 266 6.31 -5.68 -6.37
N TYR A 267 5.01 -5.94 -6.50
CA TYR A 267 4.04 -5.76 -5.44
C TYR A 267 3.75 -7.14 -4.83
N LEU A 268 4.22 -7.38 -3.60
CA LEU A 268 3.91 -8.58 -2.85
C LEU A 268 2.44 -8.54 -2.42
N GLU A 269 1.64 -9.44 -2.96
CA GLU A 269 0.19 -9.49 -2.73
C GLU A 269 -0.12 -10.19 -1.40
N SER A 270 0.05 -9.47 -0.28
CA SER A 270 0.14 -10.06 1.06
C SER A 270 -1.18 -10.56 1.67
N LEU A 271 -2.30 -10.41 0.96
CA LEU A 271 -3.59 -11.01 1.32
C LEU A 271 -3.87 -12.23 0.44
N GLY A 272 -4.48 -13.25 1.04
CA GLY A 272 -4.94 -14.45 0.35
C GLY A 272 -6.38 -14.33 -0.14
N GLY A 273 -6.98 -15.47 -0.48
CA GLY A 273 -8.38 -15.55 -0.90
C GLY A 273 -9.34 -14.92 0.12
N GLY A 274 -10.28 -14.12 -0.39
CA GLY A 274 -11.25 -13.39 0.45
C GLY A 274 -10.68 -12.18 1.20
N GLY A 275 -9.51 -11.65 0.82
CA GLY A 275 -8.97 -10.39 1.35
C GLY A 275 -8.47 -10.47 2.79
N LYS A 276 -8.12 -11.67 3.27
CA LYS A 276 -7.53 -11.89 4.60
C LYS A 276 -6.00 -11.89 4.52
N PRO A 277 -5.27 -11.40 5.54
CA PRO A 277 -3.81 -11.59 5.63
C PRO A 277 -3.40 -13.05 5.40
N ARG A 278 -2.34 -13.28 4.63
CA ARG A 278 -1.73 -14.61 4.51
C ARG A 278 -1.09 -15.03 5.84
N PRO A 279 -0.96 -16.35 6.12
CA PRO A 279 -0.19 -16.86 7.24
C PRO A 279 1.27 -16.34 7.23
N PRO A 280 1.90 -16.10 8.39
CA PRO A 280 3.29 -15.62 8.47
C PRO A 280 4.29 -16.47 7.70
N ASN A 281 4.18 -17.80 7.79
CA ASN A 281 5.05 -18.73 7.08
C ASN A 281 4.88 -18.63 5.56
N GLU A 282 3.64 -18.46 5.06
CA GLU A 282 3.40 -18.29 3.61
C GLU A 282 4.07 -17.00 3.09
N LEU A 283 3.97 -15.89 3.83
CA LEU A 283 4.65 -14.63 3.50
C LEU A 283 6.18 -14.77 3.53
N LYS A 284 6.73 -15.46 4.53
CA LYS A 284 8.17 -15.76 4.65
C LYS A 284 8.66 -16.64 3.49
N ASP A 285 7.92 -17.69 3.14
CA ASP A 285 8.27 -18.60 2.06
C ASP A 285 8.17 -17.93 0.68
N MET A 286 7.16 -17.08 0.45
CA MET A 286 7.06 -16.22 -0.74
C MET A 286 8.27 -15.28 -0.86
N LEU A 287 8.66 -14.61 0.23
CA LEU A 287 9.83 -13.72 0.23
C LEU A 287 11.14 -14.49 0.04
N ARG A 288 11.34 -15.62 0.72
CA ARG A 288 12.50 -16.51 0.52
C ARG A 288 12.61 -16.96 -0.93
N TYR A 289 11.50 -17.35 -1.56
CA TYR A 289 11.47 -17.66 -2.99
C TYR A 289 11.89 -16.46 -3.85
N PHE A 290 11.33 -15.28 -3.59
CA PHE A 290 11.66 -14.05 -4.31
C PHE A 290 13.17 -13.77 -4.22
N PHE A 291 13.76 -13.83 -3.03
CA PHE A 291 15.20 -13.55 -2.85
C PHE A 291 16.09 -14.55 -3.59
N ARG A 292 15.81 -15.86 -3.49
CA ARG A 292 16.55 -16.90 -4.24
C ARG A 292 16.47 -16.74 -5.77
N THR A 293 15.38 -16.17 -6.27
CA THR A 293 15.04 -16.18 -7.72
C THR A 293 15.34 -14.85 -8.41
N TYR A 294 15.18 -13.73 -7.70
CA TYR A 294 15.27 -12.36 -8.25
C TYR A 294 16.11 -11.41 -7.38
N GLY A 295 16.40 -11.77 -6.13
CA GLY A 295 17.00 -10.85 -5.14
C GLY A 295 18.46 -10.46 -5.39
N SER A 296 19.10 -11.04 -6.40
CA SER A 296 20.45 -10.69 -6.90
C SER A 296 20.48 -10.48 -8.43
N ASP A 297 19.31 -10.43 -9.08
CA ASP A 297 19.21 -10.22 -10.53
C ASP A 297 19.45 -8.74 -10.86
N GLU A 298 20.56 -8.42 -11.54
CA GLU A 298 20.91 -7.03 -11.93
C GLU A 298 19.85 -6.33 -12.79
N ARG A 299 18.93 -7.09 -13.40
CA ARG A 299 17.77 -6.56 -14.15
C ARG A 299 16.65 -6.04 -13.24
N TYR A 300 16.63 -6.48 -11.99
CA TYR A 300 15.66 -6.08 -10.97
C TYR A 300 16.06 -4.73 -10.33
N PHE A 301 15.09 -3.92 -9.90
CA PHE A 301 15.41 -2.62 -9.28
C PHE A 301 15.96 -2.76 -7.86
N HIS A 302 17.22 -2.37 -7.70
CA HIS A 302 17.92 -2.30 -6.42
C HIS A 302 18.08 -0.85 -5.96
N LEU A 303 17.87 -0.61 -4.66
CA LEU A 303 18.21 0.64 -3.96
C LEU A 303 19.17 0.31 -2.81
N TRP A 304 20.21 1.12 -2.63
CA TRP A 304 21.26 0.89 -1.61
C TRP A 304 21.87 -0.53 -1.66
N GLY A 305 21.94 -1.13 -2.86
CA GLY A 305 22.44 -2.50 -3.08
C GLY A 305 21.44 -3.63 -2.80
N LYS A 306 20.18 -3.32 -2.46
CA LYS A 306 19.15 -4.29 -2.05
C LYS A 306 17.91 -4.22 -2.94
N PRO A 307 17.25 -5.34 -3.28
CA PRO A 307 16.05 -5.33 -4.11
C PRO A 307 14.89 -4.60 -3.42
N VAL A 308 14.19 -3.73 -4.17
CA VAL A 308 13.03 -2.99 -3.66
C VAL A 308 11.77 -3.85 -3.77
N ILE A 309 10.99 -3.95 -2.69
CA ILE A 309 9.78 -4.76 -2.59
C ILE A 309 8.65 -3.87 -2.06
N PHE A 310 7.60 -3.63 -2.85
CA PHE A 310 6.38 -3.01 -2.36
C PHE A 310 5.47 -4.10 -1.78
N VAL A 311 4.72 -3.82 -0.71
CA VAL A 311 3.85 -4.81 -0.05
C VAL A 311 2.41 -4.30 -0.01
N TRP A 312 1.51 -4.94 -0.76
CA TRP A 312 0.09 -4.60 -0.79
C TRP A 312 -0.56 -4.91 0.55
N ALA A 313 -1.45 -4.03 1.01
CA ALA A 313 -2.18 -4.14 2.27
C ALA A 313 -1.33 -4.50 3.51
N ALA A 314 -0.04 -4.14 3.53
CA ALA A 314 0.89 -4.44 4.62
C ALA A 314 0.34 -4.11 6.02
N GLY A 315 -0.47 -3.05 6.12
CA GLY A 315 -1.13 -2.63 7.36
C GLY A 315 -2.20 -3.58 7.94
N ALA A 316 -2.60 -4.62 7.21
CA ALA A 316 -3.54 -5.65 7.66
C ALA A 316 -2.85 -6.82 8.40
N THR A 317 -1.56 -7.04 8.14
CA THR A 317 -0.71 -7.99 8.87
C THR A 317 -0.01 -7.25 10.03
N PRO A 318 -0.03 -7.75 11.28
CA PRO A 318 0.60 -7.06 12.41
C PRO A 318 2.07 -6.70 12.20
N LEU A 319 2.52 -5.61 12.81
CA LEU A 319 3.89 -5.12 12.71
C LEU A 319 4.90 -6.16 13.22
N GLU A 320 4.54 -6.83 14.30
CA GLU A 320 5.31 -7.84 14.99
C GLU A 320 5.55 -9.08 14.10
N VAL A 321 4.59 -9.40 13.21
CA VAL A 321 4.72 -10.48 12.21
C VAL A 321 5.69 -10.08 11.08
N TRP A 322 5.62 -8.85 10.59
CA TRP A 322 6.61 -8.36 9.62
C TRP A 322 8.01 -8.31 10.21
N LYS A 323 8.13 -8.00 11.50
CA LYS A 323 9.39 -7.99 12.24
C LYS A 323 10.02 -9.38 12.28
N GLU A 324 9.28 -10.37 12.75
CA GLU A 324 9.69 -11.79 12.77
C GLU A 324 10.17 -12.24 11.37
N ILE A 325 9.37 -12.00 10.33
CA ILE A 325 9.70 -12.40 8.94
C ILE A 325 10.98 -11.68 8.43
N PHE A 326 11.18 -10.39 8.74
CA PHE A 326 12.35 -9.62 8.29
C PHE A 326 13.58 -9.78 9.19
N GLU A 327 13.44 -10.41 10.35
CA GLU A 327 14.54 -10.86 11.21
C GLU A 327 15.01 -12.24 10.73
N ASP A 328 14.10 -13.22 10.59
CA ASP A 328 14.38 -14.56 10.02
C ASP A 328 15.10 -14.49 8.67
N LEU A 329 14.55 -13.72 7.71
CA LEU A 329 15.13 -13.62 6.37
C LEU A 329 16.54 -13.01 6.39
N ARG A 330 16.85 -12.16 7.39
CA ARG A 330 18.18 -11.54 7.55
C ARG A 330 19.19 -12.52 8.14
N GLU A 331 18.75 -13.42 9.03
CA GLU A 331 19.58 -14.55 9.48
C GLU A 331 19.88 -15.53 8.34
N GLU A 332 18.95 -15.70 7.40
CA GLU A 332 19.20 -16.42 6.12
C GLU A 332 20.08 -15.63 5.11
N GLY A 333 20.49 -14.41 5.45
CA GLY A 333 21.35 -13.56 4.60
C GLY A 333 20.61 -12.73 3.55
N TYR A 334 19.27 -12.68 3.58
CA TYR A 334 18.46 -11.89 2.65
C TYR A 334 18.07 -10.53 3.23
N GLU A 335 18.34 -9.46 2.47
CA GLU A 335 17.92 -8.10 2.82
C GLU A 335 17.30 -7.39 1.62
N GLY A 336 16.13 -6.77 1.81
CA GLY A 336 15.45 -5.94 0.82
C GLY A 336 15.31 -4.49 1.28
N VAL A 337 14.70 -3.66 0.43
CA VAL A 337 14.14 -2.35 0.79
C VAL A 337 12.62 -2.46 0.69
N TYR A 338 11.92 -2.36 1.82
CA TYR A 338 10.49 -2.67 1.89
C TYR A 338 9.63 -1.39 1.95
N ILE A 339 8.64 -1.28 1.05
CA ILE A 339 7.70 -0.14 0.99
C ILE A 339 6.28 -0.62 1.32
N ALA A 340 5.73 -0.19 2.45
CA ALA A 340 4.43 -0.66 2.94
C ALA A 340 3.24 0.14 2.38
N ASN A 341 2.21 -0.55 1.88
CA ASN A 341 0.89 0.04 1.64
C ASN A 341 0.16 0.24 2.98
N THR A 342 0.48 1.34 3.68
CA THR A 342 -0.14 1.77 4.94
C THR A 342 0.19 3.23 5.24
N LEU A 343 -0.72 3.91 5.92
CA LEU A 343 -0.54 5.28 6.44
C LEU A 343 -0.20 5.30 7.94
N ASN A 344 0.01 4.12 8.55
CA ASN A 344 0.40 4.01 9.96
C ASN A 344 1.94 4.05 10.09
N PRO A 345 2.53 5.10 10.70
CA PRO A 345 3.98 5.27 10.74
C PRO A 345 4.72 4.24 11.59
N LYS A 346 4.03 3.45 12.41
CA LYS A 346 4.67 2.38 13.20
C LYS A 346 5.36 1.34 12.32
N TYR A 347 4.85 1.12 11.10
CA TYR A 347 5.47 0.19 10.15
C TYR A 347 6.87 0.61 9.72
N LEU A 348 7.25 1.89 9.85
CA LEU A 348 8.62 2.34 9.60
C LEU A 348 9.67 1.76 10.57
N GLU A 349 9.26 1.04 11.63
CA GLU A 349 10.20 0.26 12.46
C GLU A 349 10.92 -0.82 11.65
N VAL A 350 10.22 -1.43 10.68
CA VAL A 350 10.75 -2.56 9.88
C VAL A 350 10.64 -2.35 8.36
N PHE A 351 9.95 -1.29 7.92
CA PHE A 351 9.86 -0.87 6.52
C PHE A 351 10.67 0.41 6.25
N ASP A 352 11.27 0.48 5.07
CA ASP A 352 12.07 1.61 4.59
C ASP A 352 11.21 2.74 3.98
N GLY A 353 9.93 2.50 3.72
CA GLY A 353 9.02 3.52 3.24
C GLY A 353 7.54 3.21 3.36
N LEU A 354 6.72 4.23 3.16
CA LEU A 354 5.26 4.14 3.14
C LEU A 354 4.69 4.63 1.80
N HIS A 355 3.55 4.05 1.44
CA HIS A 355 2.64 4.56 0.42
C HIS A 355 1.18 4.21 0.76
N THR A 356 0.23 4.66 -0.06
CA THR A 356 -1.14 4.15 -0.05
C THR A 356 -1.59 3.85 -1.48
N TYR A 357 -2.20 2.69 -1.74
CA TYR A 357 -2.66 2.33 -3.09
C TYR A 357 -3.88 3.14 -3.54
N ALA A 358 -4.83 3.36 -2.63
CA ALA A 358 -6.10 4.02 -2.92
C ALA A 358 -6.02 5.54 -2.69
N THR A 359 -6.66 6.31 -3.58
CA THR A 359 -6.81 7.77 -3.47
C THR A 359 -8.24 8.21 -3.12
N ILE A 360 -9.20 7.29 -3.15
CA ILE A 360 -10.62 7.54 -2.84
C ILE A 360 -10.85 7.61 -1.32
N ASN A 361 -11.93 8.27 -0.90
CA ASN A 361 -12.35 8.40 0.51
C ASN A 361 -11.31 9.06 1.46
N LEU A 362 -10.27 9.71 0.91
CA LEU A 362 -9.19 10.36 1.66
C LEU A 362 -9.07 11.86 1.30
N ASP A 363 -8.85 12.71 2.31
CA ASP A 363 -8.43 14.10 2.12
C ASP A 363 -6.91 14.14 1.89
N LEU A 364 -6.50 13.88 0.64
CA LEU A 364 -5.10 13.76 0.24
C LEU A 364 -4.27 14.99 0.62
N ARG A 365 -4.86 16.20 0.63
CA ARG A 365 -4.19 17.45 1.01
C ARG A 365 -3.84 17.54 2.49
N LYS A 366 -4.49 16.75 3.34
CA LYS A 366 -4.08 16.56 4.76
C LYS A 366 -3.23 15.31 4.94
N VAL A 367 -3.60 14.21 4.28
CA VAL A 367 -2.97 12.90 4.46
C VAL A 367 -1.55 12.87 3.93
N TYR A 368 -1.29 13.38 2.72
CA TYR A 368 0.03 13.25 2.08
C TYR A 368 1.11 14.11 2.73
N PRO A 369 0.89 15.40 3.07
CA PRO A 369 1.88 16.18 3.81
C PRO A 369 2.19 15.59 5.20
N ARG A 370 1.19 15.02 5.88
CA ARG A 370 1.41 14.32 7.16
C ARG A 370 2.22 13.04 6.98
N ALA A 371 1.90 12.22 5.98
CA ALA A 371 2.66 10.99 5.70
C ALA A 371 4.12 11.29 5.29
N PHE A 372 4.35 12.34 4.48
CA PHE A 372 5.69 12.85 4.17
C PHE A 372 6.48 13.17 5.44
N ILE A 373 5.97 14.06 6.31
CA ILE A 373 6.74 14.48 7.48
C ILE A 373 6.88 13.35 8.51
N GLN A 374 5.92 12.42 8.59
CA GLN A 374 6.07 11.22 9.39
C GLN A 374 7.19 10.31 8.86
N CYS A 375 7.32 10.13 7.53
CA CYS A 375 8.48 9.42 6.97
C CYS A 375 9.80 10.16 7.29
N LYS A 376 9.88 11.47 7.02
CA LYS A 376 11.13 12.23 7.20
C LYS A 376 11.54 12.48 8.66
N THR A 377 10.62 12.37 9.62
CA THR A 377 10.96 12.47 11.05
C THR A 377 11.13 11.14 11.77
N TYR A 378 10.69 10.01 11.20
CA TYR A 378 10.83 8.71 11.86
C TYR A 378 12.29 8.38 12.25
N PRO A 379 13.31 8.65 11.42
CA PRO A 379 14.71 8.32 11.76
C PRO A 379 15.26 9.11 12.94
N LEU A 380 14.59 10.20 13.35
CA LEU A 380 14.93 10.92 14.57
C LEU A 380 14.59 10.13 15.85
N LEU A 381 13.97 8.95 15.76
CA LEU A 381 13.80 7.97 16.85
C LEU A 381 14.90 6.90 16.91
N GLU A 382 15.83 6.90 15.95
CA GLU A 382 16.86 5.87 15.78
C GLU A 382 18.23 6.35 16.28
N GLU A 383 19.04 5.41 16.77
CA GLU A 383 20.45 5.66 17.15
C GLU A 383 21.37 5.76 15.94
N THR A 384 21.02 5.07 14.85
CA THR A 384 21.63 5.21 13.52
C THR A 384 20.51 5.53 12.51
N PRO A 385 20.21 6.81 12.27
CA PRO A 385 19.12 7.25 11.41
C PRO A 385 19.27 6.74 9.96
N LYS A 386 18.25 6.04 9.43
CA LYS A 386 18.19 5.63 8.02
C LYS A 386 17.11 6.41 7.27
N PRO A 387 17.38 7.01 6.09
CA PRO A 387 16.34 7.72 5.31
C PRO A 387 15.10 6.85 5.08
N ARG A 388 13.91 7.43 5.22
CA ARG A 388 12.64 6.76 4.88
C ARG A 388 11.97 7.39 3.68
N ILE A 389 11.38 6.56 2.83
CA ILE A 389 10.74 6.93 1.56
C ILE A 389 9.25 7.25 1.81
N TRP A 390 8.81 8.43 1.38
CA TRP A 390 7.38 8.71 1.15
C TRP A 390 7.09 8.65 -0.35
N ALA A 391 6.26 7.68 -0.74
CA ALA A 391 5.85 7.49 -2.11
C ALA A 391 4.36 7.85 -2.27
N ALA A 392 4.08 9.04 -2.83
CA ALA A 392 2.71 9.54 -2.96
C ALA A 392 2.04 9.03 -4.24
N THR A 393 0.78 8.62 -4.12
CA THR A 393 0.03 7.99 -5.20
C THR A 393 -0.87 8.98 -5.94
N ILE A 394 -0.97 8.81 -7.25
CA ILE A 394 -1.89 9.53 -8.12
C ILE A 394 -2.75 8.54 -8.89
N SER A 395 -4.02 8.89 -9.12
CA SER A 395 -4.98 8.02 -9.80
C SER A 395 -5.93 8.85 -10.66
N PRO A 396 -6.30 8.38 -11.87
CA PRO A 396 -7.19 9.12 -12.75
C PRO A 396 -8.64 9.09 -12.29
N GLY A 397 -9.03 8.08 -11.50
CA GLY A 397 -10.36 7.81 -10.95
C GLY A 397 -10.50 6.32 -10.64
N TYR A 398 -11.68 5.89 -10.18
CA TYR A 398 -11.93 4.52 -9.72
C TYR A 398 -13.39 4.13 -9.96
N ASP A 399 -13.65 2.90 -10.42
CA ASP A 399 -15.00 2.35 -10.62
C ASP A 399 -14.96 0.82 -10.61
N ASP A 400 -15.23 0.19 -9.46
CA ASP A 400 -15.25 -1.28 -9.30
C ASP A 400 -16.68 -1.85 -9.13
N ARG A 401 -17.71 -1.03 -9.37
CA ARG A 401 -19.15 -1.41 -9.28
C ARG A 401 -19.55 -2.53 -10.26
N HIS A 402 -18.66 -2.88 -11.18
CA HIS A 402 -18.83 -3.95 -12.16
C HIS A 402 -18.13 -5.26 -11.75
N ILE A 403 -17.35 -5.27 -10.66
CA ILE A 403 -16.75 -6.49 -10.12
C ILE A 403 -17.83 -7.29 -9.35
N PRO A 404 -18.12 -8.54 -9.74
CA PRO A 404 -19.12 -9.36 -9.06
C PRO A 404 -18.84 -9.52 -7.56
N GLY A 405 -19.86 -9.34 -6.73
CA GLY A 405 -19.79 -9.53 -5.28
C GLY A 405 -19.26 -8.33 -4.47
N ARG A 406 -18.89 -7.20 -5.09
CA ARG A 406 -18.60 -5.95 -4.37
C ARG A 406 -19.85 -5.07 -4.26
N GLU A 407 -20.00 -4.30 -3.17
CA GLU A 407 -20.98 -3.19 -3.11
C GLU A 407 -20.60 -2.06 -4.10
N GLY A 408 -19.30 -1.91 -4.33
CA GLY A 408 -18.72 -0.98 -5.30
C GLY A 408 -18.48 0.43 -4.74
N HIS A 409 -17.43 1.06 -5.25
CA HIS A 409 -17.09 2.46 -5.03
C HIS A 409 -16.90 3.16 -6.38
N PHE A 410 -17.22 4.46 -6.41
CA PHE A 410 -17.14 5.25 -7.63
C PHE A 410 -16.52 6.62 -7.37
N GLN A 411 -15.41 6.89 -8.05
CA GLN A 411 -14.79 8.19 -8.15
C GLN A 411 -14.65 8.54 -9.64
N PRO A 412 -15.55 9.36 -10.21
CA PRO A 412 -15.48 9.72 -11.61
C PRO A 412 -14.15 10.42 -11.92
N ARG A 413 -13.59 10.12 -13.09
CA ARG A 413 -12.33 10.75 -13.55
C ARG A 413 -12.44 12.27 -13.76
N MET A 414 -13.68 12.80 -13.83
CA MET A 414 -14.02 14.22 -14.03
C MET A 414 -13.27 14.85 -15.21
N ASP A 415 -13.20 14.13 -16.34
CA ASP A 415 -12.46 14.49 -17.55
C ASP A 415 -10.96 14.81 -17.32
N GLY A 416 -10.36 14.19 -16.29
CA GLY A 416 -8.98 14.40 -15.86
C GLY A 416 -8.83 15.32 -14.65
N LYS A 417 -9.87 16.05 -14.23
CA LYS A 417 -9.80 16.94 -13.05
C LYS A 417 -9.51 16.18 -11.76
N TYR A 418 -9.94 14.92 -11.63
CA TYR A 418 -9.55 14.10 -10.49
C TYR A 418 -8.06 13.72 -10.53
N TYR A 419 -7.52 13.39 -11.71
CA TYR A 419 -6.09 13.11 -11.87
C TYR A 419 -5.22 14.35 -11.56
N GLN A 420 -5.69 15.54 -11.96
CA GLN A 420 -5.06 16.82 -11.59
C GLN A 420 -5.12 17.10 -10.09
N TYR A 421 -6.23 16.76 -9.42
CA TYR A 421 -6.37 16.89 -7.97
C TYR A 421 -5.42 15.94 -7.22
N THR A 422 -5.36 14.66 -7.59
CA THR A 422 -4.46 13.68 -6.95
C THR A 422 -3.00 14.04 -7.22
N PHE A 423 -2.65 14.44 -8.45
CA PHE A 423 -1.30 14.92 -8.78
C PHE A 423 -0.90 16.18 -7.99
N LYS A 424 -1.78 17.18 -7.87
CA LYS A 424 -1.48 18.36 -7.06
C LYS A 424 -1.28 17.99 -5.58
N ALA A 425 -2.14 17.18 -5.00
CA ALA A 425 -1.98 16.72 -3.62
C ALA A 425 -0.69 15.91 -3.40
N ALA A 426 -0.26 15.14 -4.40
CA ALA A 426 1.04 14.46 -4.38
C ALA A 426 2.19 15.46 -4.39
N VAL A 427 2.33 16.33 -5.41
CA VAL A 427 3.50 17.25 -5.48
C VAL A 427 3.53 18.29 -4.35
N ASP A 428 2.38 18.75 -3.86
CA ASP A 428 2.28 19.64 -2.69
C ASP A 428 2.81 18.98 -1.40
N SER A 429 2.96 17.65 -1.36
CA SER A 429 3.55 16.91 -0.23
C SER A 429 5.06 16.64 -0.36
N ASN A 430 5.71 17.10 -1.43
CA ASN A 430 7.14 16.88 -1.73
C ASN A 430 7.63 15.40 -1.56
N PRO A 431 6.99 14.41 -2.22
CA PRO A 431 7.33 13.01 -2.07
C PRO A 431 8.63 12.65 -2.78
N ASP A 432 9.29 11.60 -2.30
CA ASP A 432 10.49 11.05 -2.93
C ASP A 432 10.15 10.41 -4.28
N TRP A 433 9.09 9.59 -4.28
CA TRP A 433 8.59 8.85 -5.44
C TRP A 433 7.13 9.20 -5.72
N LEU A 434 6.77 9.17 -7.01
CA LEU A 434 5.41 9.34 -7.49
C LEU A 434 4.88 7.99 -8.00
N LEU A 435 3.82 7.47 -7.39
CA LEU A 435 3.20 6.19 -7.79
C LEU A 435 1.93 6.45 -8.59
N ILE A 436 1.64 5.62 -9.60
CA ILE A 436 0.40 5.72 -10.38
C ILE A 436 -0.44 4.47 -10.17
N THR A 437 -1.64 4.66 -9.60
CA THR A 437 -2.72 3.67 -9.52
C THR A 437 -3.69 3.93 -10.67
N THR A 438 -3.59 3.27 -11.83
CA THR A 438 -2.65 2.17 -12.20
C THR A 438 -2.15 2.33 -13.63
N PHE A 439 -1.23 1.47 -14.09
CA PHE A 439 -0.98 1.34 -15.52
C PHE A 439 -2.22 0.73 -16.23
N ASN A 440 -2.57 -0.50 -15.88
CA ASN A 440 -3.55 -1.33 -16.58
C ASN A 440 -4.51 -2.13 -15.66
N GLU A 441 -5.01 -1.56 -14.56
CA GLU A 441 -6.10 -2.20 -13.80
C GLU A 441 -7.47 -1.80 -14.34
N PHE A 442 -8.02 -2.68 -15.19
CA PHE A 442 -9.31 -2.52 -15.87
C PHE A 442 -10.52 -2.82 -14.97
N PRO A 443 -10.53 -3.90 -14.13
CA PRO A 443 -11.65 -4.21 -13.23
C PRO A 443 -12.02 -3.08 -12.26
N GLU A 444 -11.04 -2.35 -11.71
CA GLU A 444 -11.26 -1.17 -10.84
C GLU A 444 -11.33 0.16 -11.63
N ASN A 445 -11.25 0.10 -12.97
CA ASN A 445 -11.26 1.22 -13.91
C ASN A 445 -10.24 2.34 -13.58
N THR A 446 -9.09 2.01 -12.98
CA THR A 446 -8.04 2.96 -12.56
C THR A 446 -6.92 3.17 -13.58
N PHE A 447 -6.87 2.33 -14.64
CA PHE A 447 -5.82 2.34 -15.67
C PHE A 447 -5.59 3.71 -16.34
N ILE A 448 -4.33 4.01 -16.65
CA ILE A 448 -3.93 5.10 -17.55
C ILE A 448 -3.69 4.62 -18.99
N GLU A 449 -3.61 3.31 -19.21
CA GLU A 449 -3.40 2.68 -20.52
C GLU A 449 -4.42 3.21 -21.56
N PRO A 450 -4.02 3.46 -22.84
CA PRO A 450 -4.94 3.92 -23.86
C PRO A 450 -6.03 2.89 -24.16
N SER A 451 -7.29 3.28 -23.98
CA SER A 451 -8.47 2.43 -24.21
C SER A 451 -9.43 3.03 -25.24
N ARG A 452 -10.47 2.28 -25.63
CA ARG A 452 -11.53 2.77 -26.53
C ARG A 452 -12.26 4.00 -25.95
N LYS A 453 -12.55 4.02 -24.65
CA LYS A 453 -13.30 5.10 -23.96
C LYS A 453 -12.47 6.37 -23.73
N TYR A 454 -11.17 6.24 -23.51
CA TYR A 454 -10.31 7.36 -23.05
C TYR A 454 -9.17 7.73 -23.99
N GLY A 455 -8.79 6.83 -24.91
CA GLY A 455 -7.64 6.97 -25.79
C GLY A 455 -6.36 7.33 -25.03
N PHE A 456 -5.46 8.05 -25.71
CA PHE A 456 -4.18 8.47 -25.13
C PHE A 456 -4.29 9.61 -24.09
N LYS A 457 -5.49 10.03 -23.68
CA LYS A 457 -5.68 11.20 -22.80
C LYS A 457 -4.89 11.07 -21.49
N TYR A 458 -5.03 9.95 -20.78
CA TYR A 458 -4.37 9.78 -19.49
C TYR A 458 -2.85 9.65 -19.63
N MET A 459 -2.34 8.97 -20.67
CA MET A 459 -0.89 8.94 -20.91
C MET A 459 -0.28 10.30 -21.28
N LEU A 460 -1.00 11.14 -22.03
CA LEU A 460 -0.59 12.52 -22.31
C LEU A 460 -0.62 13.39 -21.03
N MET A 461 -1.56 13.14 -20.10
CA MET A 461 -1.54 13.78 -18.78
C MET A 461 -0.38 13.29 -17.92
N THR A 462 -0.15 11.97 -17.86
CA THR A 462 0.99 11.36 -17.16
C THR A 462 2.32 11.94 -17.67
N ALA A 463 2.52 12.06 -18.98
CA ALA A 463 3.73 12.65 -19.57
C ALA A 463 4.02 14.07 -19.07
N ASN A 464 2.99 14.89 -18.83
CA ASN A 464 3.12 16.22 -18.23
C ASN A 464 3.40 16.14 -16.72
N PHE A 465 2.75 15.23 -16.01
CA PHE A 465 2.89 15.05 -14.55
C PHE A 465 4.27 14.51 -14.15
N THR A 466 4.80 13.53 -14.88
CA THR A 466 6.15 12.97 -14.65
C THR A 466 7.22 14.03 -14.92
N ALA A 467 7.07 14.79 -16.02
CA ALA A 467 7.97 15.87 -16.35
C ALA A 467 7.97 16.98 -15.28
N ALA A 468 6.78 17.43 -14.85
CA ALA A 468 6.64 18.44 -13.79
C ALA A 468 7.20 17.95 -12.45
N PHE A 469 6.96 16.69 -12.06
CA PHE A 469 7.52 16.10 -10.84
C PHE A 469 9.06 16.04 -10.88
N LYS A 470 9.64 15.69 -12.03
CA LYS A 470 11.10 15.58 -12.26
C LYS A 470 11.80 16.92 -12.55
N GLY A 471 11.06 18.02 -12.75
CA GLY A 471 11.64 19.31 -13.17
C GLY A 471 12.16 19.33 -14.61
N THR A 472 11.55 18.53 -15.50
CA THR A 472 11.97 18.32 -16.90
C THR A 472 10.88 18.74 -17.89
N LYS A 473 11.15 18.64 -19.21
CA LYS A 473 10.15 18.90 -20.26
C LYS A 473 9.47 17.58 -20.70
N PRO A 474 8.15 17.56 -20.95
CA PRO A 474 7.43 16.35 -21.31
C PRO A 474 7.72 15.90 -22.75
N ASN A 475 8.00 14.61 -22.96
CA ASN A 475 8.20 14.04 -24.30
C ASN A 475 6.87 13.64 -24.94
N ILE A 476 6.02 14.63 -25.20
CA ILE A 476 4.70 14.45 -25.82
C ILE A 476 4.83 13.81 -27.21
N THR A 477 5.87 14.14 -27.97
CA THR A 477 6.11 13.61 -29.32
C THR A 477 6.24 12.09 -29.31
N ALA A 478 7.03 11.49 -28.42
CA ALA A 478 7.19 10.04 -28.35
C ALA A 478 5.87 9.30 -28.02
N VAL A 479 5.00 9.90 -27.21
CA VAL A 479 3.66 9.34 -26.92
C VAL A 479 2.76 9.41 -28.16
N LEU A 480 2.86 10.47 -28.97
CA LEU A 480 2.12 10.62 -30.22
C LEU A 480 2.65 9.72 -31.35
N GLU A 481 3.96 9.47 -31.41
CA GLU A 481 4.59 8.51 -32.32
C GLU A 481 4.21 7.05 -32.00
N LEU A 482 3.98 6.72 -30.73
CA LEU A 482 3.41 5.43 -30.34
C LEU A 482 1.93 5.35 -30.71
N LYS A 483 1.15 6.42 -30.49
CA LYS A 483 -0.25 6.51 -30.91
C LYS A 483 -0.42 6.27 -32.41
N GLU A 484 0.40 6.89 -33.25
CA GLU A 484 0.28 6.71 -34.70
C GLU A 484 0.75 5.33 -35.15
N ARG A 485 1.78 4.75 -34.51
CA ARG A 485 2.14 3.34 -34.75
C ARG A 485 1.00 2.39 -34.41
N TRP A 486 0.35 2.52 -33.26
CA TRP A 486 -0.84 1.73 -32.91
C TRP A 486 -2.08 2.02 -33.79
N ARG A 487 -2.00 2.98 -34.72
CA ARG A 487 -3.02 3.28 -35.74
C ARG A 487 -2.67 2.72 -37.13
N LEU A 488 -1.41 2.31 -37.34
CA LEU A 488 -0.87 1.76 -38.59
C LEU A 488 -0.59 0.26 -38.45
N GLU A 489 -0.14 -0.16 -37.27
CA GLU A 489 -0.25 -1.52 -36.76
C GLU A 489 -1.71 -1.75 -36.36
N GLU A 490 -2.60 -1.94 -37.35
CA GLU A 490 -3.91 -2.53 -37.06
C GLU A 490 -3.67 -3.93 -36.49
N PHE A 491 -3.99 -4.11 -35.21
CA PHE A 491 -4.08 -5.41 -34.56
C PHE A 491 -5.35 -6.12 -35.06
N GLU A 492 -5.40 -6.40 -36.37
CA GLU A 492 -6.41 -7.25 -36.96
C GLU A 492 -6.42 -8.59 -36.24
N GLU A 493 -7.61 -9.04 -35.84
CA GLU A 493 -7.86 -10.41 -35.45
C GLU A 493 -7.67 -11.28 -36.70
N LYS A 494 -6.41 -11.69 -36.97
CA LYS A 494 -6.11 -12.64 -38.05
C LYS A 494 -7.01 -13.87 -37.85
N PRO A 495 -7.87 -14.21 -38.82
CA PRO A 495 -8.77 -15.35 -38.66
C PRO A 495 -7.94 -16.61 -38.43
N PRO A 496 -8.45 -17.58 -37.62
CA PRO A 496 -7.77 -18.83 -37.42
C PRO A 496 -7.52 -19.49 -38.79
N VAL A 497 -6.29 -19.95 -39.01
CA VAL A 497 -5.94 -20.67 -40.24
C VAL A 497 -6.81 -21.91 -40.31
N GLU A 498 -7.64 -22.02 -41.34
CA GLU A 498 -8.42 -23.23 -41.61
C GLU A 498 -7.45 -24.39 -41.84
N THR A 499 -7.33 -25.28 -40.85
CA THR A 499 -6.63 -26.55 -41.03
C THR A 499 -7.47 -27.43 -41.95
N GLU A 500 -7.08 -27.51 -43.23
CA GLU A 500 -7.72 -28.38 -44.22
C GLU A 500 -7.90 -29.79 -43.65
N SER A 501 -9.16 -30.24 -43.55
CA SER A 501 -9.48 -31.54 -42.98
C SER A 501 -9.09 -32.65 -43.95
N ARG A 502 -7.85 -33.11 -43.87
CA ARG A 502 -7.34 -34.20 -44.71
C ARG A 502 -8.08 -35.50 -44.42
N THR A 503 -8.98 -35.89 -45.32
CA THR A 503 -9.78 -37.12 -45.23
C THR A 503 -8.92 -38.36 -45.50
N GLU A 504 -8.49 -39.05 -44.44
CA GLU A 504 -7.83 -40.35 -44.57
C GLU A 504 -8.87 -41.47 -44.78
N THR A 505 -8.75 -42.16 -45.92
CA THR A 505 -9.63 -43.26 -46.31
C THR A 505 -9.26 -44.56 -45.59
N LYS A 506 -10.25 -45.16 -44.93
CA LYS A 506 -10.13 -46.38 -44.12
C LYS A 506 -10.02 -47.65 -44.98
N PRO A 507 -8.96 -48.48 -44.85
CA PRO A 507 -8.90 -49.81 -45.45
C PRO A 507 -9.69 -50.88 -44.66
N SER A 508 -9.86 -52.07 -45.25
CA SER A 508 -10.76 -53.13 -44.79
C SER A 508 -10.22 -54.05 -43.69
N THR A 509 -11.13 -54.55 -42.86
CA THR A 509 -10.91 -55.64 -41.89
C THR A 509 -10.56 -56.97 -42.58
N THR A 510 -9.71 -57.80 -41.97
CA THR A 510 -9.69 -59.27 -42.16
C THR A 510 -9.21 -59.93 -40.86
N THR A 511 -9.76 -61.11 -40.54
CA THR A 511 -9.71 -61.74 -39.21
C THR A 511 -8.67 -62.85 -39.10
N GLN A 512 -7.91 -62.92 -38.00
CA GLN A 512 -7.58 -64.18 -37.29
C GLN A 512 -6.82 -63.98 -35.96
N SER A 513 -7.00 -64.94 -35.05
CA SER A 513 -6.35 -65.13 -33.73
C SER A 513 -6.36 -66.64 -33.42
N PRO A 514 -5.63 -67.18 -32.40
CA PRO A 514 -4.53 -66.63 -31.58
C PRO A 514 -3.26 -67.53 -31.66
N THR A 515 -2.25 -67.34 -30.77
CA THR A 515 -1.46 -68.37 -30.02
C THR A 515 -0.34 -67.70 -29.18
N THR A 516 0.33 -68.42 -28.28
CA THR A 516 0.91 -67.93 -27.00
C THR A 516 2.40 -68.28 -26.79
N THR A 517 3.02 -67.69 -25.74
CA THR A 517 4.30 -68.07 -25.05
C THR A 517 5.61 -67.64 -25.76
N THR A 518 6.66 -67.08 -25.12
CA THR A 518 7.44 -67.44 -23.90
C THR A 518 8.30 -66.24 -23.37
N LEU A 519 8.95 -66.18 -22.18
CA LEU A 519 8.75 -66.85 -20.86
C LEU A 519 9.23 -65.99 -19.62
N PRO A 520 10.53 -65.83 -19.21
CA PRO A 520 10.89 -65.58 -17.78
C PRO A 520 12.11 -64.59 -17.54
N PRO A 521 12.77 -64.48 -16.34
CA PRO A 521 12.38 -64.69 -14.93
C PRO A 521 12.60 -63.42 -14.03
N SER A 522 12.60 -63.59 -12.70
CA SER A 522 12.49 -62.58 -11.62
C SER A 522 13.66 -62.57 -10.61
N THR A 523 13.72 -61.57 -9.70
CA THR A 523 14.19 -61.74 -8.29
C THR A 523 13.80 -60.57 -7.32
N THR A 524 13.10 -60.91 -6.22
CA THR A 524 13.28 -60.52 -4.77
C THR A 524 13.65 -59.07 -4.34
N THR A 525 13.23 -58.47 -3.21
CA THR A 525 12.60 -58.89 -1.90
C THR A 525 12.06 -57.61 -1.15
N SER A 526 11.52 -57.53 0.09
CA SER A 526 11.16 -58.42 1.25
C SER A 526 10.35 -57.66 2.35
N THR A 527 9.44 -58.36 3.06
CA THR A 527 8.99 -58.12 4.49
C THR A 527 8.25 -56.80 4.86
N ALA A 528 7.46 -56.70 5.95
CA ALA A 528 7.23 -57.56 7.14
C ALA A 528 5.74 -57.67 7.56
N SER A 529 5.40 -58.39 8.65
CA SER A 529 4.01 -58.79 8.99
C SER A 529 3.61 -58.76 10.49
N SER A 530 2.35 -58.37 10.74
CA SER A 530 1.34 -58.77 11.77
C SER A 530 1.70 -59.41 13.14
N HIS A 531 1.04 -58.92 14.21
CA HIS A 531 0.19 -59.61 15.24
C HIS A 531 0.14 -58.79 16.57
N VAL A 532 -0.71 -59.02 17.59
CA VAL A 532 -2.17 -59.27 17.81
C VAL A 532 -2.37 -59.47 19.36
N HIS A 533 -3.61 -59.37 19.91
CA HIS A 533 -4.04 -59.43 21.35
C HIS A 533 -3.88 -58.13 22.19
N GLU A 534 -4.73 -57.82 23.19
CA GLU A 534 -6.18 -58.08 23.36
C GLU A 534 -6.82 -57.17 24.46
N THR A 535 -8.15 -56.97 24.39
CA THR A 535 -9.12 -56.53 25.44
C THR A 535 -8.70 -55.74 26.69
N THR A 536 -9.37 -54.59 26.94
CA THR A 536 -10.27 -54.47 28.12
C THR A 536 -11.34 -53.36 27.98
N THR A 537 -12.40 -53.53 28.78
CA THR A 537 -13.60 -52.68 29.05
C THR A 537 -13.29 -51.38 29.84
N SER A 538 -14.16 -50.35 30.00
CA SER A 538 -15.52 -50.01 29.51
C SER A 538 -15.94 -48.62 30.01
N HIS A 539 -16.79 -47.87 29.29
CA HIS A 539 -18.13 -47.43 29.75
C HIS A 539 -18.86 -46.50 28.75
N SER A 540 -20.16 -46.29 28.98
CA SER A 540 -21.11 -45.63 28.07
C SER A 540 -22.18 -44.85 28.83
N THR A 541 -22.54 -43.67 28.33
CA THR A 541 -23.87 -43.00 28.47
C THR A 541 -24.01 -42.04 27.28
N GLU A 542 -24.91 -42.32 26.33
CA GLU A 542 -26.34 -41.95 26.28
C GLU A 542 -26.62 -40.60 25.60
N SER A 543 -27.53 -40.65 24.63
CA SER A 543 -28.25 -39.52 24.02
C SER A 543 -29.74 -39.87 24.03
N PRO A 544 -30.65 -38.89 24.12
CA PRO A 544 -31.25 -38.35 22.89
C PRO A 544 -31.54 -36.83 22.97
N GLY A 545 -31.91 -36.13 21.89
CA GLY A 545 -32.01 -36.52 20.48
C GLY A 545 -32.95 -35.59 19.66
N ASP A 546 -33.20 -35.99 18.42
CA ASP A 546 -34.24 -35.50 17.48
C ASP A 546 -34.06 -34.12 16.77
N GLY A 547 -34.63 -34.02 15.56
CA GLY A 547 -35.01 -32.77 14.89
C GLY A 547 -34.09 -32.15 13.81
N GLY A 548 -34.44 -32.33 12.52
CA GLY A 548 -34.41 -31.20 11.55
C GLY A 548 -33.40 -31.21 10.38
N GLU A 549 -33.86 -31.71 9.22
CA GLU A 549 -33.70 -31.23 7.83
C GLU A 549 -32.34 -30.70 7.28
N GLU A 550 -31.99 -31.19 6.08
CA GLU A 550 -30.99 -30.59 5.19
C GLU A 550 -31.50 -29.28 4.55
N THR A 551 -30.64 -28.29 4.36
CA THR A 551 -30.75 -27.38 3.19
C THR A 551 -29.44 -26.69 2.85
N SER A 552 -29.28 -26.39 1.55
CA SER A 552 -28.11 -25.84 0.88
C SER A 552 -27.40 -24.66 1.57
N ALA A 553 -26.13 -24.88 1.92
CA ALA A 553 -25.22 -23.78 2.25
C ALA A 553 -24.94 -22.92 1.00
N THR A 554 -25.20 -21.62 1.09
CA THR A 554 -24.78 -20.62 0.08
C THR A 554 -23.83 -19.61 0.71
N CYS A 555 -22.77 -19.25 -0.01
CA CYS A 555 -21.66 -18.48 0.54
C CYS A 555 -21.93 -16.97 0.44
N GLY A 556 -21.97 -16.27 1.58
CA GLY A 556 -21.94 -14.81 1.66
C GLY A 556 -20.70 -14.36 2.41
N THR A 557 -19.85 -13.54 1.78
CA THR A 557 -18.67 -12.95 2.42
C THR A 557 -18.70 -11.43 2.31
N GLY A 558 -18.59 -10.75 3.45
CA GLY A 558 -18.59 -9.30 3.51
C GLY A 558 -18.19 -8.81 4.90
N VAL A 559 -16.92 -8.42 5.05
CA VAL A 559 -16.42 -7.66 6.21
C VAL A 559 -15.36 -6.66 5.75
N PHE A 560 -15.75 -5.40 5.58
CA PHE A 560 -14.85 -4.25 5.73
C PHE A 560 -15.33 -3.44 6.93
N MET A 561 -14.77 -3.73 8.12
CA MET A 561 -15.02 -2.96 9.33
C MET A 561 -13.84 -3.05 10.30
N LEU A 562 -13.79 -2.10 11.25
CA LEU A 562 -12.69 -1.74 12.18
C LEU A 562 -11.74 -0.65 11.62
N ILE A 563 -11.54 0.53 12.24
CA ILE A 563 -12.13 1.17 13.45
C ILE A 563 -12.26 2.68 13.21
N VAL A 564 -13.42 3.27 13.55
CA VAL A 564 -13.54 4.70 13.98
C VAL A 564 -14.58 4.77 15.11
N PRO A 565 -14.30 5.38 16.28
CA PRO A 565 -15.21 5.35 17.42
C PRO A 565 -16.32 6.42 17.38
N LEU A 566 -17.55 5.95 17.56
CA LEU A 566 -18.71 6.58 18.22
C LEU A 566 -18.67 8.10 18.49
N VAL A 567 -19.38 8.87 17.65
CA VAL A 567 -20.11 10.09 18.08
C VAL A 567 -21.47 10.15 17.35
N ARG A 568 -22.56 9.69 18.00
CA ARG A 568 -23.95 10.01 17.62
C ARG A 568 -24.96 9.57 18.68
N ILE A 569 -25.42 10.51 19.51
CA ILE A 569 -26.70 10.45 20.22
C ILE A 569 -27.33 11.85 20.05
N PHE A 570 -28.65 11.90 19.86
CA PHE A 570 -29.44 13.06 19.40
C PHE A 570 -29.12 13.52 17.96
N THR A 571 -30.09 13.87 17.10
CA THR A 571 -31.56 13.88 17.26
C THR A 571 -32.22 13.38 15.96
N LYS A 572 -33.19 12.45 16.05
CA LYS A 572 -33.87 11.83 14.89
C LYS A 572 -35.33 12.30 14.76
N GLN A 573 -35.56 13.60 14.57
CA GLN A 573 -36.91 14.14 14.33
C GLN A 573 -36.89 15.48 13.57
N ARG A 574 -37.10 15.42 12.24
CA ARG A 574 -37.85 16.38 11.37
C ARG A 574 -37.45 16.20 9.90
N LYS A 575 -38.20 15.37 9.16
CA LYS A 575 -38.55 15.65 7.76
C LYS A 575 -39.85 14.94 7.36
N LYS A 576 -40.96 15.55 7.77
CA LYS A 576 -42.17 15.64 6.95
C LYS A 576 -42.24 17.08 6.44
N GLU A 577 -42.86 17.26 5.28
CA GLU A 577 -43.26 18.57 4.72
C GLU A 577 -42.14 19.61 4.56
N LEU A 578 -41.31 19.39 3.52
CA LEU A 578 -40.81 20.34 2.49
C LEU A 578 -39.53 19.81 1.85
#